data_AF-A0AA96UI87-F1
#
_entry.id   AF-A0AA96UI87-F1
#
_cell.length_a   1.000
_cell.length_b   1.000
_cell.length_c   1.000
_cell.angle_alpha   90.00
_cell.angle_beta   90.00
_cell.angle_gamma   90.00
#
_symmetry.space_group_name_H-M   'P 1'
#
loop_
_entity.id
_entity.type
_entity.pdbx_description
1 polymer ?
#
loop_
_entity_poly.entity_id
_entity_poly.type
_entity_poly.pdbx_seq_one_letter_code
_entity_poly.pdbx_strand_id
1 'polypeptide(L)'
;MPRALPVTFDVRVDLDLGSFLLRRRTAVAVDPADLLPAADPWSLRGLTALDADLANRGYLPTVELRAALARLAPLRLAELGGALLARIDHLLGTDREHTPLFRRFPDAVPEVAQLHHSRRMRAFLRSQPHQPCARCGRRGAEVGIGLLAPCAHLLCPDCLDAQDGPPHCPSCGTALAVHPFLFGGKRKTVREQAPPRKGDKEPREPRGSVLRPLRLLNEDETTAALAELTGLLTRRTALNPQDRDDLATLLAHAPADLAALLPAEIPVRETKALALAELLRREGASALPVLAERLTTATDVLRLLWAHSGAEPDLLPATARRLRLRNLPRPLRRGLLGVLDALPAASLAEDLRRHREPWLRVGELLHPFEHARQFPSAAAAFALLRGTDLDAATAAPGLAEPPAPLRVERVRGRRRLAHTGFAARVESLLAVGDAPARWPNSRTGRASWCAACTTCCGCTRSWSPARRRPPHCRRRWPGRCPRSARARCSARTAGCAGRAPRASGGSTSRAGWSRWRTAGRTTAPSSRPAPAPRWSPRSRRSCSGGPPRRCPSRPKSLCWTRR
;
A
#
# COMPACT_ATOMS: atom_id res chain seq x y z
N MET A 1 -27.16 30.99 9.47
CA MET A 1 -25.90 30.41 9.97
C MET A 1 -26.17 28.99 10.45
N PRO A 2 -25.73 27.94 9.74
CA PRO A 2 -25.98 26.59 10.19
C PRO A 2 -25.01 26.24 11.34
N ARG A 3 -25.57 25.82 12.47
CA ARG A 3 -24.86 25.29 13.64
C ARG A 3 -24.11 24.02 13.24
N ALA A 4 -22.80 23.99 13.50
CA ALA A 4 -22.02 22.76 13.47
C ALA A 4 -22.59 21.78 14.49
N LEU A 5 -23.07 20.63 14.02
CA LEU A 5 -23.45 19.51 14.89
C LEU A 5 -22.16 18.77 15.27
N PRO A 6 -21.88 18.52 16.57
CA PRO A 6 -20.72 17.75 16.98
C PRO A 6 -20.96 16.28 16.65
N VAL A 7 -20.30 15.77 15.61
CA VAL A 7 -20.22 14.34 15.35
C VAL A 7 -19.35 13.73 16.45
N THR A 8 -19.94 12.89 17.29
CA THR A 8 -19.21 12.17 18.34
C THR A 8 -18.67 10.86 17.77
N PHE A 9 -17.35 10.67 17.91
CA PHE A 9 -16.60 9.54 17.39
C PHE A 9 -16.61 8.38 18.42
N ASP A 10 -16.96 7.17 17.98
CA ASP A 10 -16.94 5.96 18.82
C ASP A 10 -15.53 5.33 18.81
N VAL A 11 -14.84 5.42 19.95
CA VAL A 11 -13.41 5.11 20.11
C VAL A 11 -13.23 3.65 20.51
N ARG A 12 -13.16 2.74 19.54
CA ARG A 12 -12.60 1.38 19.74
C ARG A 12 -11.89 0.86 18.47
N VAL A 13 -10.75 1.46 18.16
CA VAL A 13 -9.46 0.92 17.65
C VAL A 13 -8.65 2.14 17.21
N ASP A 14 -7.46 2.33 17.78
CA ASP A 14 -6.56 3.47 17.56
C ASP A 14 -6.40 3.83 16.07
N LEU A 15 -7.00 4.94 15.64
CA LEU A 15 -6.48 5.95 14.71
C LEU A 15 -7.58 7.01 14.53
N ASP A 16 -7.59 8.01 15.42
CA ASP A 16 -8.29 9.26 15.14
C ASP A 16 -7.71 9.92 13.88
N LEU A 17 -8.45 10.88 13.33
CA LEU A 17 -8.06 11.50 12.08
C LEU A 17 -6.70 12.22 12.16
N GLY A 18 -6.40 12.83 13.31
CA GLY A 18 -5.08 13.40 13.60
C GLY A 18 -3.94 12.37 13.51
N SER A 19 -4.13 11.15 14.01
CA SER A 19 -3.13 10.06 13.92
C SER A 19 -2.93 9.60 12.47
N PHE A 20 -4.00 9.53 11.69
CA PHE A 20 -3.94 9.24 10.27
C PHE A 20 -3.14 10.31 9.49
N LEU A 21 -3.47 11.59 9.69
CA LEU A 21 -2.81 12.71 9.01
C LEU A 21 -1.34 12.84 9.44
N LEU A 22 -1.03 12.58 10.71
CA LEU A 22 0.33 12.53 11.20
C LEU A 22 1.14 11.43 10.50
N ARG A 23 0.60 10.21 10.40
CA ARG A 23 1.28 9.09 9.72
C ARG A 23 1.49 9.38 8.24
N ARG A 24 0.46 9.87 7.57
CA ARG A 24 0.39 9.94 6.10
C ARG A 24 0.99 11.21 5.52
N ARG A 25 0.72 12.36 6.16
CA ARG A 25 1.18 13.68 5.71
C ARG A 25 2.27 14.29 6.59
N THR A 26 2.60 13.67 7.73
CA THR A 26 3.45 14.31 8.75
C THR A 26 2.90 15.69 9.12
N ALA A 27 1.58 15.81 9.22
CA ALA A 27 0.87 17.06 9.46
C ALA A 27 0.16 17.05 10.81
N VAL A 28 0.05 18.22 11.42
CA VAL A 28 -0.60 18.45 12.72
C VAL A 28 -1.60 19.59 12.54
N ALA A 29 -2.85 19.35 12.96
CA ALA A 29 -3.86 20.38 12.99
C ALA A 29 -3.73 21.23 14.26
N VAL A 30 -3.94 22.53 14.10
CA VAL A 30 -4.04 23.50 15.20
C VAL A 30 -5.28 24.33 14.91
N ASP A 31 -6.22 24.36 15.85
CA ASP A 31 -7.46 25.12 15.67
C ASP A 31 -7.15 26.63 15.68
N PRO A 32 -7.47 27.39 14.61
CA PRO A 32 -7.28 28.82 14.60
C PRO A 32 -8.00 29.56 15.74
N ALA A 33 -9.10 29.01 16.26
CA ALA A 33 -9.84 29.57 17.39
C ALA A 33 -9.07 29.49 18.72
N ASP A 34 -8.12 28.56 18.84
CA ASP A 34 -7.26 28.41 20.03
C ASP A 34 -6.03 29.34 20.00
N LEU A 35 -5.79 30.06 18.89
CA LEU A 35 -4.60 30.89 18.71
C LEU A 35 -4.76 32.28 19.34
N LEU A 36 -3.85 32.61 20.25
CA LEU A 36 -3.67 33.95 20.79
C LEU A 36 -3.19 34.93 19.70
N PRO A 37 -3.42 36.25 19.86
CA PRO A 37 -2.95 37.27 18.92
C PRO A 37 -1.43 37.32 18.78
N ALA A 38 -0.70 37.03 19.85
CA ALA A 38 0.75 37.00 19.91
C ALA A 38 1.25 35.77 20.68
N ALA A 39 2.53 35.45 20.53
CA ALA A 39 3.14 34.35 21.27
C ALA A 39 3.24 34.68 22.77
N ASP A 40 2.93 33.69 23.60
CA ASP A 40 3.06 33.81 25.05
C ASP A 40 4.46 33.38 25.53
N PRO A 41 5.16 34.15 26.39
CA PRO A 41 6.50 33.79 26.85
C PRO A 41 6.61 32.45 27.58
N TRP A 42 5.56 32.03 28.31
CA TRP A 42 5.54 30.72 28.98
C TRP A 42 5.36 29.59 27.96
N SER A 43 4.46 29.77 26.99
CA SER A 43 4.31 28.87 25.85
C SER A 43 5.60 28.72 25.05
N LEU A 44 6.41 29.78 24.89
CA LEU A 44 7.71 29.68 24.21
C LEU A 44 8.70 28.77 24.94
N ARG A 45 8.76 28.81 26.28
CA ARG A 45 9.59 27.89 27.07
C ARG A 45 9.10 26.45 26.94
N GLY A 46 7.78 26.25 27.03
CA GLY A 46 7.16 24.95 26.78
C GLY A 46 7.47 24.40 25.39
N LEU A 47 7.40 25.25 24.37
CA LEU A 47 7.64 24.84 23.00
C LEU A 47 9.09 24.37 22.76
N THR A 48 10.09 24.98 23.43
CA THR A 48 11.47 24.48 23.38
C THR A 48 11.61 23.08 24.00
N ALA A 49 10.87 22.78 25.07
CA ALA A 49 10.82 21.43 25.64
C ALA A 49 10.17 20.44 24.67
N LEU A 50 9.04 20.82 24.05
CA LEU A 50 8.39 20.01 23.03
C LEU A 50 9.30 19.78 21.81
N ASP A 51 10.03 20.79 21.34
CA ASP A 51 11.02 20.67 20.27
C ASP A 51 12.08 19.61 20.58
N ALA A 52 12.55 19.55 21.83
CA ALA A 52 13.50 18.54 22.28
C ALA A 52 12.89 17.13 22.33
N ASP A 53 11.65 17.00 22.77
CA ASP A 53 10.93 15.72 22.80
C ASP A 53 10.60 15.18 21.40
N LEU A 54 10.18 16.04 20.49
CA LEU A 54 9.96 15.72 19.08
C LEU A 54 11.27 15.30 18.40
N ALA A 55 12.36 16.03 18.66
CA ALA A 55 13.68 15.68 18.18
C ALA A 55 14.13 14.31 18.67
N ASN A 56 13.89 13.98 19.94
CA ASN A 56 14.21 12.65 20.48
C ASN A 56 13.49 11.52 19.72
N ARG A 57 12.26 11.79 19.26
CA ARG A 57 11.44 10.89 18.43
C ARG A 57 11.76 10.96 16.93
N GLY A 58 12.70 11.81 16.52
CA GLY A 58 13.13 11.93 15.12
C GLY A 58 12.27 12.86 14.27
N TYR A 59 11.56 13.80 14.89
CA TYR A 59 10.70 14.78 14.22
C TYR A 59 11.23 16.21 14.40
N LEU A 60 10.89 17.08 13.46
CA LEU A 60 11.26 18.50 13.44
C LEU A 60 10.04 19.33 13.06
N PRO A 61 9.49 20.19 13.93
CA PRO A 61 8.41 21.09 13.52
C PRO A 61 8.89 22.09 12.46
N THR A 62 8.08 22.32 11.43
CA THR A 62 8.35 23.40 10.48
C THR A 62 8.09 24.77 11.09
N VAL A 63 8.62 25.81 10.45
CA VAL A 63 8.44 27.20 10.90
C VAL A 63 6.97 27.55 11.10
N GLU A 64 6.10 27.13 10.18
CA GLU A 64 4.66 27.43 10.21
C GLU A 64 3.98 26.73 11.38
N LEU A 65 4.27 25.44 11.59
CA LEU A 65 3.72 24.68 12.72
C LEU A 65 4.18 25.29 14.04
N ARG A 66 5.49 25.57 14.14
CA ARG A 66 6.06 26.11 15.37
C ARG A 66 5.49 27.49 15.69
N ALA A 67 5.28 28.34 14.69
CA ALA A 67 4.64 29.65 14.86
C ALA A 67 3.18 29.52 15.35
N ALA A 68 2.42 28.55 14.85
CA ALA A 68 1.07 28.27 15.33
C ALA A 68 1.10 27.79 16.80
N LEU A 69 1.97 26.82 17.13
CA LEU A 69 2.10 26.30 18.50
C LEU A 69 2.55 27.38 19.50
N ALA A 70 3.41 28.32 19.09
CA ALA A 70 3.87 29.41 19.94
C ALA A 70 2.74 30.36 20.38
N ARG A 71 1.64 30.39 19.63
CA ARG A 71 0.46 31.22 19.89
C ARG A 71 -0.63 30.48 20.67
N LEU A 72 -0.43 29.23 21.07
CA LEU A 72 -1.38 28.54 21.94
C LEU A 72 -1.19 28.99 23.39
N ALA A 73 -2.30 29.03 24.15
CA ALA A 73 -2.23 29.18 25.59
C ALA A 73 -1.50 27.97 26.24
N PRO A 74 -0.80 28.14 27.37
CA PRO A 74 0.02 27.09 27.97
C PRO A 74 -0.65 25.72 28.14
N LEU A 75 -1.90 25.70 28.62
CA LEU A 75 -2.66 24.47 28.82
C LEU A 75 -2.98 23.78 27.48
N ARG A 76 -3.41 24.55 26.48
CA ARG A 76 -3.71 24.02 25.13
C ARG A 76 -2.47 23.51 24.42
N LEU A 77 -1.33 24.19 24.58
CA LEU A 77 -0.04 23.71 24.08
C LEU A 77 0.34 22.37 24.72
N ALA A 78 0.11 22.20 26.01
CA ALA A 78 0.40 20.96 26.70
C ALA A 78 -0.51 19.80 26.28
N GLU A 79 -1.81 20.05 26.15
CA GLU A 79 -2.77 19.06 25.68
C GLU A 79 -2.43 18.59 24.26
N LEU A 80 -2.25 19.54 23.33
CA LEU A 80 -1.90 19.22 21.95
C LEU A 80 -0.52 18.58 21.84
N GLY A 81 0.47 19.12 22.54
CA GLY A 81 1.83 18.58 22.57
C GLY A 81 1.88 17.16 23.14
N GLY A 82 1.19 16.91 24.26
CA GLY A 82 1.07 15.59 24.87
C GLY A 82 0.39 14.58 23.95
N ALA A 83 -0.73 14.97 23.33
CA ALA A 83 -1.43 14.13 22.36
C ALA A 83 -0.56 13.83 21.13
N LEU A 84 0.15 14.83 20.60
CA LEU A 84 1.08 14.65 19.48
C LEU A 84 2.19 13.65 19.82
N LEU A 85 2.82 13.79 20.99
CA LEU A 85 3.86 12.86 21.43
C LEU A 85 3.32 11.44 21.59
N ALA A 86 2.13 11.27 22.19
CA ALA A 86 1.49 9.97 22.34
C ALA A 86 1.18 9.32 20.99
N ARG A 87 0.68 10.09 20.00
CA ARG A 87 0.44 9.60 18.63
C ARG A 87 1.74 9.19 17.95
N ILE A 88 2.81 9.99 18.10
CA ILE A 88 4.14 9.64 17.55
C ILE A 88 4.67 8.36 18.20
N ASP A 89 4.54 8.20 19.51
CA ASP A 89 5.00 7.02 20.24
C ASP A 89 4.25 5.77 19.77
N HIS A 90 2.94 5.87 19.56
CA HIS A 90 2.15 4.80 18.94
C HIS A 90 2.66 4.45 17.54
N LEU A 91 2.99 5.44 16.70
CA LEU A 91 3.52 5.21 15.35
C LEU A 91 4.92 4.60 15.32
N LEU A 92 5.76 4.88 16.32
CA LEU A 92 7.11 4.31 16.44
C LEU A 92 7.11 2.87 16.98
N GLY A 93 5.95 2.40 17.46
CA GLY A 93 5.76 1.08 18.06
C GLY A 93 5.94 1.11 19.58
N THR A 94 5.04 0.42 20.29
CA THR A 94 5.00 0.32 21.76
C THR A 94 6.21 -0.38 22.40
N ASP A 95 7.18 -0.83 21.59
CA ASP A 95 8.40 -1.50 22.05
C ASP A 95 9.46 -0.54 22.63
N ARG A 96 9.19 0.77 22.64
CA ARG A 96 10.06 1.77 23.26
C ARG A 96 9.31 2.53 24.35
N GLU A 97 9.74 2.34 25.59
CA GLU A 97 9.29 3.16 26.71
C GLU A 97 9.85 4.58 26.54
N HIS A 98 9.03 5.47 25.98
CA HIS A 98 9.38 6.86 25.74
C HIS A 98 9.02 7.70 26.97
N THR A 99 9.96 7.89 27.89
CA THR A 99 9.79 8.84 29.00
C THR A 99 9.93 10.28 28.46
N PRO A 100 8.96 11.18 28.69
CA PRO A 100 9.09 12.58 28.31
C PRO A 100 10.33 13.19 28.96
N LEU A 101 11.01 14.08 28.23
CA LEU A 101 12.27 14.66 28.68
C LEU A 101 12.10 15.43 30.00
N PHE A 102 10.92 16.03 30.22
CA PHE A 102 10.57 16.76 31.45
C PHE A 102 9.24 16.27 32.03
N ARG A 103 9.29 15.72 33.26
CA ARG A 103 8.14 15.08 33.92
C ARG A 103 6.96 16.01 34.24
N ARG A 104 7.18 17.31 34.37
CA ARG A 104 6.17 18.32 34.78
C ARG A 104 5.86 19.31 33.66
N PHE A 105 6.04 18.93 32.40
CA PHE A 105 5.60 19.78 31.28
C PHE A 105 4.05 19.91 31.29
N PRO A 106 3.46 21.12 31.16
CA PRO A 106 4.07 22.44 30.96
C PRO A 106 4.37 23.20 32.26
N ASP A 107 3.91 22.70 33.40
CA ASP A 107 3.89 23.39 34.70
C ASP A 107 5.29 23.69 35.28
N ALA A 108 6.30 22.93 34.88
CA ALA A 108 7.70 23.18 35.23
C ALA A 108 8.64 22.72 34.10
N VAL A 109 9.07 23.68 33.28
CA VAL A 109 10.10 23.49 32.25
C VAL A 109 11.45 24.03 32.75
N PRO A 110 12.46 23.17 32.96
CA PRO A 110 13.78 23.61 33.41
C PRO A 110 14.48 24.52 32.39
N GLU A 111 15.32 25.44 32.87
CA GLU A 111 16.13 26.32 32.00
C GLU A 111 17.09 25.55 31.07
N VAL A 112 17.40 24.30 31.42
CA VAL A 112 18.25 23.42 30.60
C VAL A 112 17.57 22.88 29.34
N ALA A 113 16.27 23.12 29.11
CA ALA A 113 15.56 22.65 27.92
C ALA A 113 16.26 23.06 26.61
N GLN A 114 16.71 24.31 26.53
CA GLN A 114 17.46 24.83 25.37
C GLN A 114 18.77 24.09 25.15
N LEU A 115 19.48 23.73 26.23
CA LEU A 115 20.73 22.96 26.15
C LEU A 115 20.48 21.55 25.62
N HIS A 116 19.43 20.87 26.08
CA HIS A 116 19.06 19.55 25.59
C HIS A 116 18.69 19.57 24.11
N HIS A 117 17.85 20.52 23.70
CA HIS A 117 17.49 20.72 22.30
C HIS A 117 18.74 20.94 21.42
N SER A 118 19.61 21.86 21.84
CA SER A 118 20.84 22.20 21.12
C SER A 118 21.79 21.01 20.98
N ARG A 119 22.01 20.25 22.06
CA ARG A 119 22.83 19.03 22.03
C ARG A 119 22.26 17.99 21.08
N ARG A 120 20.93 17.80 21.08
CA ARG A 120 20.25 16.82 20.25
C ARG A 120 20.30 17.20 18.77
N MET A 121 19.96 18.44 18.41
CA MET A 121 20.06 18.94 17.03
C MET A 121 21.50 18.87 16.50
N ARG A 122 22.49 19.22 17.32
CA ARG A 122 23.91 19.08 16.96
C ARG A 122 24.29 17.62 16.70
N ALA A 123 23.81 16.68 17.51
CA ALA A 123 24.06 15.26 17.29
C ALA A 123 23.46 14.79 15.96
N PHE A 124 22.22 15.18 15.65
CA PHE A 124 21.58 14.86 14.38
C PHE A 124 22.36 15.41 13.18
N LEU A 125 22.70 16.70 13.18
CA LEU A 125 23.41 17.30 12.05
C LEU A 125 24.83 16.75 11.88
N ARG A 126 25.51 16.38 12.98
CA ARG A 126 26.81 15.69 12.92
C ARG A 126 26.71 14.27 12.39
N SER A 127 25.70 13.53 12.82
CA SER A 127 25.48 12.14 12.40
C SER A 127 25.03 12.04 10.95
N GLN A 128 24.25 13.02 10.50
CA GLN A 128 23.71 13.09 9.17
C GLN A 128 23.65 14.55 8.70
N PRO A 129 24.55 15.00 7.81
CA PRO A 129 24.67 16.43 7.45
C PRO A 129 23.55 16.95 6.54
N HIS A 130 22.75 16.07 5.96
CA HIS A 130 21.63 16.45 5.08
C HIS A 130 20.27 16.49 5.83
N GLN A 131 20.26 17.00 7.06
CA GLN A 131 18.99 17.25 7.76
C GLN A 131 18.07 18.18 6.95
N PRO A 132 16.74 18.13 7.13
CA PRO A 132 15.85 19.07 6.44
C PRO A 132 15.97 20.49 7.00
N CYS A 133 15.78 21.48 6.13
CA CYS A 133 15.54 22.86 6.53
C CYS A 133 14.15 22.98 7.18
N ALA A 134 14.04 23.59 8.37
CA ALA A 134 12.75 23.75 9.06
C ALA A 134 11.76 24.67 8.31
N ARG A 135 12.25 25.51 7.38
CA ARG A 135 11.40 26.42 6.58
C ARG A 135 11.02 25.81 5.23
N CYS A 136 11.98 25.55 4.35
CA CYS A 136 11.69 25.09 2.99
C CYS A 136 11.64 23.56 2.83
N GLY A 137 12.00 22.79 3.85
CA GLY A 137 12.05 21.33 3.79
C GLY A 137 13.14 20.74 2.88
N ARG A 138 13.92 21.57 2.16
CA ARG A 138 15.05 21.11 1.34
C ARG A 138 16.09 20.41 2.20
N ARG A 139 16.75 19.41 1.62
CA ARG A 139 17.81 18.59 2.22
C ARG A 139 18.88 18.31 1.18
N GLY A 140 20.09 17.97 1.62
CA GLY A 140 21.22 17.69 0.74
C GLY A 140 22.48 18.42 1.17
N ALA A 141 23.63 17.99 0.67
CA ALA A 141 24.91 18.62 0.99
C ALA A 141 25.06 19.99 0.32
N GLU A 142 24.45 20.15 -0.85
CA GLU A 142 24.36 21.36 -1.66
C GLU A 142 23.52 22.46 -1.02
N VAL A 143 22.54 22.09 -0.18
CA VAL A 143 21.67 23.04 0.52
C VAL A 143 22.40 23.70 1.70
N GLY A 144 23.44 23.07 2.24
CA GLY A 144 24.29 23.66 3.27
C GLY A 144 23.59 23.90 4.62
N ILE A 145 22.81 22.93 5.09
CA ILE A 145 21.98 23.07 6.31
C ILE A 145 22.84 23.36 7.54
N GLY A 146 22.40 24.30 8.37
CA GLY A 146 23.10 24.72 9.58
C GLY A 146 22.20 24.86 10.81
N LEU A 147 22.82 24.79 11.97
CA LEU A 147 22.26 25.05 13.29
C LEU A 147 22.40 26.53 13.63
N LEU A 148 21.30 27.24 13.85
CA LEU A 148 21.33 28.66 14.16
C LEU A 148 21.80 28.96 15.61
N ALA A 149 22.49 30.08 15.81
CA ALA A 149 22.94 30.58 17.09
C ALA A 149 21.99 31.67 17.63
N PRO A 150 21.49 31.60 18.88
CA PRO A 150 21.71 30.57 19.90
C PRO A 150 20.65 29.46 19.92
N CYS A 151 19.61 29.57 19.10
CA CYS A 151 18.38 28.77 19.23
C CYS A 151 18.51 27.31 18.76
N ALA A 152 19.57 26.96 18.03
CA ALA A 152 19.83 25.64 17.46
C ALA A 152 18.76 25.09 16.48
N HIS A 153 17.94 25.97 15.89
CA HIS A 153 17.04 25.57 14.79
C HIS A 153 17.81 25.28 13.50
N LEU A 154 17.30 24.32 12.71
CA LEU A 154 17.89 23.92 11.43
C LEU A 154 17.37 24.79 10.28
N LEU A 155 18.27 25.52 9.62
CA LEU A 155 17.93 26.38 8.50
C LEU A 155 19.00 26.29 7.39
N CYS A 156 18.60 26.44 6.13
CA CYS A 156 19.54 26.65 5.03
C CYS A 156 19.91 28.13 4.88
N PRO A 157 21.10 28.46 4.37
CA PRO A 157 21.51 29.83 4.10
C PRO A 157 20.51 30.59 3.23
N ASP A 158 19.98 29.99 2.15
CA ASP A 158 18.99 30.66 1.29
C ASP A 158 17.75 31.15 2.06
N CYS A 159 17.26 30.34 3.02
CA CYS A 159 16.09 30.71 3.81
C CYS A 159 16.41 31.72 4.91
N LEU A 160 17.67 31.81 5.33
CA LEU A 160 18.16 32.85 6.23
C LEU A 160 18.29 34.18 5.48
N ASP A 161 18.92 34.14 4.31
CA ASP A 161 19.24 35.29 3.45
C ASP A 161 17.97 35.91 2.83
N ALA A 162 16.92 35.12 2.62
CA ALA A 162 15.63 35.59 2.10
C ALA A 162 14.77 36.35 3.15
N GLN A 163 15.32 36.72 4.30
CA GLN A 163 14.62 37.49 5.32
C GLN A 163 14.95 38.98 5.18
N ASP A 164 13.95 39.83 5.35
CA ASP A 164 14.14 41.28 5.39
C ASP A 164 14.63 41.72 6.78
N GLY A 165 15.54 42.70 6.79
CA GLY A 165 16.05 43.31 8.02
C GLY A 165 17.13 42.51 8.75
N PRO A 166 17.36 42.79 10.05
CA PRO A 166 18.39 42.10 10.83
C PRO A 166 18.15 40.57 10.90
N PRO A 167 19.23 39.77 10.86
CA PRO A 167 19.11 38.32 10.83
C PRO A 167 18.46 37.79 12.12
N HIS A 168 17.31 37.16 11.97
CA HIS A 168 16.58 36.49 13.04
C HIS A 168 16.24 35.04 12.64
N CYS A 169 15.93 34.22 13.63
CA CYS A 169 15.47 32.86 13.39
C CYS A 169 14.00 32.88 12.96
N PRO A 170 13.62 32.39 11.77
CA PRO A 170 12.23 32.39 11.33
C PRO A 170 11.36 31.42 12.15
N SER A 171 11.96 30.44 12.83
CA SER A 171 11.26 29.44 13.65
C SER A 171 10.82 29.96 15.01
N CYS A 172 11.59 30.86 15.63
CA CYS A 172 11.36 31.31 17.00
C CYS A 172 11.52 32.82 17.22
N GLY A 173 11.80 33.60 16.17
CA GLY A 173 11.97 35.06 16.23
C GLY A 173 13.28 35.54 16.89
N THR A 174 14.11 34.63 17.44
CA THR A 174 15.33 35.01 18.14
C THR A 174 16.32 35.71 17.21
N ALA A 175 16.78 36.91 17.60
CA ALA A 175 17.88 37.60 16.93
C ALA A 175 19.15 36.73 16.91
N LEU A 176 19.83 36.70 15.77
CA LEU A 176 20.97 35.81 15.55
C LEU A 176 22.28 36.51 15.89
N ALA A 177 23.28 35.72 16.30
CA ALA A 177 24.64 36.20 16.51
C ALA A 177 25.29 36.64 15.18
N VAL A 178 26.38 37.42 15.27
CA VAL A 178 27.20 37.87 14.12
C VAL A 178 27.62 36.72 13.21
N HIS A 179 27.84 35.54 13.79
CA HIS A 179 27.98 34.28 13.06
C HIS A 179 26.71 33.44 13.28
N PRO A 180 25.76 33.47 12.33
CA PRO A 180 24.43 32.93 12.57
C PRO A 180 24.39 31.42 12.76
N PHE A 181 25.41 30.69 12.28
CA PHE A 181 25.46 29.22 12.36
C PHE A 181 26.46 28.74 13.42
N LEU A 182 25.97 28.04 14.44
CA LEU A 182 26.78 27.32 15.44
C LEU A 182 27.55 26.15 14.81
N PHE A 183 26.95 25.49 13.82
CA PHE A 183 27.49 24.33 13.15
C PHE A 183 26.79 24.14 11.79
N GLY A 184 27.51 23.68 10.76
CA GLY A 184 26.96 23.58 9.40
C GLY A 184 26.89 24.94 8.71
N GLY A 185 25.88 25.15 7.85
CA GLY A 185 25.67 26.44 7.18
C GLY A 185 26.59 26.72 5.99
N LYS A 186 27.54 25.82 5.70
CA LYS A 186 28.47 25.94 4.56
C LYS A 186 27.92 25.18 3.36
N ARG A 187 27.77 25.87 2.23
CA ARG A 187 27.49 25.23 0.93
C ARG A 187 28.74 24.49 0.49
N LYS A 188 28.65 23.20 0.18
CA LYS A 188 29.72 22.54 -0.59
C LYS A 188 29.60 22.96 -2.04
N THR A 189 30.64 23.58 -2.59
CA THR A 189 30.67 23.92 -4.01
C THR A 189 30.76 22.65 -4.85
N VAL A 190 30.23 22.65 -6.07
CA VAL A 190 30.34 21.52 -7.02
C VAL A 190 31.80 21.06 -7.21
N ARG A 191 32.77 21.97 -7.02
CA ARG A 191 34.21 21.70 -7.16
C ARG A 191 34.82 20.88 -6.01
N GLU A 192 34.20 20.91 -4.83
CA GLU A 192 34.58 20.07 -3.68
C GLU A 192 33.92 18.67 -3.71
N GLN A 193 33.03 18.44 -4.68
CA GLN A 193 32.51 17.12 -4.99
C GLN A 193 33.46 16.48 -6.00
N ALA A 194 34.57 15.89 -5.51
CA ALA A 194 35.38 15.06 -6.39
C ALA A 194 34.47 14.00 -7.04
N PRO A 195 34.45 13.87 -8.38
CA PRO A 195 33.63 12.85 -9.03
C PRO A 195 34.01 11.49 -8.45
N PRO A 196 33.03 10.62 -8.14
CA PRO A 196 33.33 9.30 -7.57
C PRO A 196 34.31 8.59 -8.50
N ARG A 197 35.47 8.20 -7.96
CA ARG A 197 36.45 7.43 -8.72
C ARG A 197 35.80 6.09 -9.08
N LYS A 198 36.06 5.59 -10.28
CA LYS A 198 35.51 4.32 -10.77
C LYS A 198 35.95 3.18 -9.82
N GLY A 199 35.07 2.75 -8.92
CA GLY A 199 35.39 1.79 -7.85
C GLY A 199 34.98 2.26 -6.45
N ASP A 200 34.72 3.56 -6.27
CA ASP A 200 34.05 4.08 -5.09
C ASP A 200 32.65 3.48 -5.05
N LYS A 201 32.36 2.69 -4.01
CA LYS A 201 30.97 2.32 -3.72
C LYS A 201 30.19 3.62 -3.58
N GLU A 202 29.01 3.72 -4.21
CA GLU A 202 28.08 4.83 -3.98
C GLU A 202 28.12 5.20 -2.50
N PRO A 203 28.25 6.49 -2.13
CA PRO A 203 28.26 6.90 -0.74
C PRO A 203 27.07 6.27 -0.05
N ARG A 204 27.31 5.19 0.70
CA ARG A 204 26.27 4.53 1.46
C ARG A 204 25.79 5.60 2.42
N GLU A 205 24.52 6.00 2.30
CA GLU A 205 23.94 7.02 3.17
C GLU A 205 24.40 6.76 4.60
N PRO A 206 25.03 7.74 5.28
CA PRO A 206 25.52 7.54 6.64
C PRO A 206 24.37 7.02 7.51
N ARG A 207 24.67 6.02 8.35
CA ARG A 207 23.70 5.46 9.28
C ARG A 207 23.38 6.50 10.37
N GLY A 208 22.41 7.36 10.11
CA GLY A 208 21.86 8.34 11.04
C GLY A 208 20.41 8.64 10.66
N SER A 209 19.52 8.77 11.64
CA SER A 209 18.11 9.10 11.40
C SER A 209 17.98 10.55 10.94
N VAL A 210 17.47 10.75 9.71
CA VAL A 210 17.04 12.06 9.22
C VAL A 210 15.77 12.46 9.96
N LEU A 211 15.71 13.70 10.43
CA LEU A 211 14.51 14.24 11.07
C LEU A 211 13.36 14.32 10.06
N ARG A 212 12.15 13.98 10.50
CA ARG A 212 10.93 14.10 9.69
C ARG A 212 10.26 15.45 9.96
N PRO A 213 10.10 16.34 8.96
CA PRO A 213 9.41 17.61 9.15
C PRO A 213 7.94 17.40 9.53
N LEU A 214 7.49 18.01 10.63
CA LEU A 214 6.08 18.09 11.03
C LEU A 214 5.50 19.40 10.56
N ARG A 215 4.48 19.34 9.72
CA ARG A 215 3.89 20.48 9.04
C ARG A 215 2.61 20.92 9.71
N LEU A 216 2.30 22.21 9.63
CA LEU A 216 0.98 22.70 9.96
C LEU A 216 -0.01 22.22 8.91
N LEU A 217 -1.15 21.70 9.34
CA LEU A 217 -2.27 21.46 8.45
C LEU A 217 -2.97 22.80 8.18
N ASN A 218 -2.99 23.23 6.92
CA ASN A 218 -3.57 24.52 6.51
C ASN A 218 -5.10 24.47 6.29
N GLU A 219 -5.70 23.30 6.46
CA GLU A 219 -7.10 23.01 6.21
C GLU A 219 -7.68 22.23 7.39
N ASP A 220 -9.01 22.13 7.48
CA ASP A 220 -9.66 21.29 8.48
C ASP A 220 -9.27 19.81 8.31
N GLU A 221 -9.16 19.08 9.41
CA GLU A 221 -8.76 17.66 9.39
C GLU A 221 -9.67 16.84 8.48
N THR A 222 -10.98 17.07 8.54
CA THR A 222 -11.98 16.35 7.72
C THR A 222 -11.76 16.61 6.24
N THR A 223 -11.45 17.86 5.88
CA THR A 223 -11.18 18.24 4.48
C THR A 223 -9.92 17.54 3.97
N ALA A 224 -8.85 17.53 4.76
CA ALA A 224 -7.62 16.80 4.44
C ALA A 224 -7.87 15.29 4.30
N ALA A 225 -8.68 14.71 5.19
CA ALA A 225 -9.07 13.31 5.15
C ALA A 225 -9.80 12.94 3.87
N LEU A 226 -10.80 13.75 3.49
CA LEU A 226 -11.61 13.55 2.30
C LEU A 226 -10.77 13.68 1.03
N ALA A 227 -9.78 14.59 1.02
CA ALA A 227 -8.81 14.68 -0.07
C ALA A 227 -7.97 13.39 -0.19
N GLU A 228 -7.49 12.84 0.92
CA GLU A 228 -6.76 11.56 0.91
C GLU A 228 -7.64 10.37 0.50
N LEU A 229 -8.88 10.32 0.99
CA LEU A 229 -9.86 9.31 0.60
C LEU A 229 -10.07 9.35 -0.92
N THR A 230 -10.31 10.53 -1.48
CA THR A 230 -10.47 10.72 -2.92
C THR A 230 -9.22 10.29 -3.68
N GLY A 231 -8.04 10.65 -3.19
CA GLY A 231 -6.75 10.24 -3.78
C GLY A 231 -6.54 8.72 -3.79
N LEU A 232 -6.93 8.03 -2.73
CA LEU A 232 -6.87 6.56 -2.65
C LEU A 232 -7.90 5.88 -3.56
N LEU A 233 -9.13 6.40 -3.62
CA LEU A 233 -10.21 5.87 -4.47
C LEU A 233 -9.93 6.05 -5.96
N THR A 234 -9.34 7.17 -6.37
CA THR A 234 -9.08 7.48 -7.79
C THR A 234 -7.76 6.90 -8.31
N ARG A 235 -6.96 6.26 -7.44
CA ARG A 235 -5.67 5.68 -7.80
C ARG A 235 -5.83 4.57 -8.84
N ARG A 236 -4.97 4.60 -9.86
CA ARG A 236 -4.97 3.62 -10.99
C ARG A 236 -4.10 2.40 -10.76
N THR A 237 -3.41 2.34 -9.64
CA THR A 237 -2.56 1.20 -9.25
C THR A 237 -3.10 0.55 -7.99
N ALA A 238 -2.89 -0.77 -7.86
CA ALA A 238 -3.28 -1.49 -6.66
C ALA A 238 -2.65 -0.84 -5.41
N LEU A 239 -3.46 -0.68 -4.37
CA LEU A 239 -3.02 -0.11 -3.10
C LEU A 239 -2.08 -1.09 -2.39
N ASN A 240 -1.02 -0.57 -1.80
CA ASN A 240 -0.17 -1.36 -0.91
C ASN A 240 -0.93 -1.66 0.41
N PRO A 241 -0.45 -2.57 1.27
CA PRO A 241 -1.13 -2.92 2.52
C PRO A 241 -1.48 -1.70 3.39
N GLN A 242 -0.54 -0.79 3.59
CA GLN A 242 -0.75 0.43 4.39
C GLN A 242 -1.83 1.33 3.80
N ASP A 243 -1.79 1.59 2.49
CA ASP A 243 -2.78 2.42 1.79
C ASP A 243 -4.19 1.80 1.84
N ARG A 244 -4.30 0.47 1.98
CA ARG A 244 -5.59 -0.21 2.14
C ARG A 244 -6.13 -0.06 3.57
N ASP A 245 -5.26 -0.19 4.57
CA ASP A 245 -5.65 0.04 5.97
C ASP A 245 -6.07 1.51 6.18
N ASP A 246 -5.32 2.43 5.56
CA ASP A 246 -5.63 3.86 5.45
C ASP A 246 -7.01 4.06 4.81
N LEU A 247 -7.27 3.43 3.66
CA LEU A 247 -8.56 3.52 2.98
C LEU A 247 -9.71 3.00 3.85
N ALA A 248 -9.53 1.84 4.51
CA ALA A 248 -10.55 1.28 5.39
C ALA A 248 -10.87 2.20 6.57
N THR A 249 -9.83 2.81 7.16
CA THR A 249 -9.97 3.79 8.25
C THR A 249 -10.74 5.02 7.76
N LEU A 250 -10.33 5.61 6.64
CA LEU A 250 -11.01 6.78 6.07
C LEU A 250 -12.46 6.50 5.67
N LEU A 251 -12.71 5.33 5.08
CA LEU A 251 -14.05 4.87 4.74
C LEU A 251 -14.92 4.70 5.99
N ALA A 252 -14.38 4.22 7.11
CA ALA A 252 -15.09 4.11 8.39
C ALA A 252 -15.43 5.48 9.00
N HIS A 253 -14.64 6.52 8.73
CA HIS A 253 -14.87 7.89 9.20
C HIS A 253 -15.55 8.80 8.18
N ALA A 254 -15.87 8.30 7.00
CA ALA A 254 -16.54 9.10 5.97
C ALA A 254 -17.92 9.61 6.47
N PRO A 255 -18.41 10.76 5.95
CA PRO A 255 -19.74 11.28 6.20
C PRO A 255 -20.87 10.26 5.98
N ALA A 256 -22.05 10.55 6.52
CA ALA A 256 -23.22 9.68 6.40
C ALA A 256 -23.59 9.40 4.93
N ASP A 257 -23.53 10.43 4.07
CA ASP A 257 -23.75 10.29 2.62
C ASP A 257 -22.45 9.87 1.90
N LEU A 258 -22.01 8.63 2.17
CA LEU A 258 -20.84 8.07 1.51
C LEU A 258 -21.06 7.91 0.00
N ALA A 259 -22.28 7.58 -0.43
CA ALA A 259 -22.60 7.37 -1.83
C ALA A 259 -22.29 8.60 -2.70
N ALA A 260 -22.66 9.80 -2.23
CA ALA A 260 -22.38 11.05 -2.94
C ALA A 260 -20.88 11.40 -3.03
N LEU A 261 -20.06 10.89 -2.10
CA LEU A 261 -18.62 11.15 -2.07
C LEU A 261 -17.81 10.20 -2.96
N LEU A 262 -18.39 9.07 -3.36
CA LEU A 262 -17.68 8.11 -4.20
C LEU A 262 -17.45 8.71 -5.60
N PRO A 263 -16.21 8.73 -6.12
CA PRO A 263 -15.94 9.24 -7.45
C PRO A 263 -16.71 8.42 -8.50
N ALA A 264 -17.02 9.04 -9.64
CA ALA A 264 -17.74 8.39 -10.73
C ALA A 264 -17.08 7.06 -11.16
N GLU A 265 -15.75 7.04 -11.20
CA GLU A 265 -14.96 5.84 -11.50
C GLU A 265 -13.98 5.53 -10.36
N ILE A 266 -13.95 4.25 -9.95
CA ILE A 266 -12.90 3.67 -9.08
C ILE A 266 -12.14 2.65 -9.95
N PRO A 267 -10.96 2.99 -10.48
CA PRO A 267 -10.29 2.19 -11.51
C PRO A 267 -9.90 0.77 -11.06
N VAL A 268 -9.48 0.64 -9.80
CA VAL A 268 -9.00 -0.62 -9.23
C VAL A 268 -10.17 -1.39 -8.62
N ARG A 269 -10.37 -2.64 -9.06
CA ARG A 269 -11.53 -3.47 -8.66
C ARG A 269 -11.51 -3.83 -7.17
N GLU A 270 -10.33 -4.06 -6.61
CA GLU A 270 -10.11 -4.32 -5.19
C GLU A 270 -10.50 -3.10 -4.34
N THR A 271 -10.02 -1.91 -4.70
CA THR A 271 -10.39 -0.64 -4.06
C THR A 271 -11.89 -0.37 -4.15
N LYS A 272 -12.49 -0.60 -5.33
CA LYS A 272 -13.94 -0.48 -5.54
C LYS A 272 -14.71 -1.38 -4.59
N ALA A 273 -14.27 -2.63 -4.44
CA ALA A 273 -14.94 -3.59 -3.55
C ALA A 273 -14.88 -3.16 -2.08
N LEU A 274 -13.77 -2.60 -1.60
CA LEU A 274 -13.67 -2.06 -0.24
C LEU A 274 -14.66 -0.91 -0.01
N ALA A 275 -14.71 0.06 -0.94
CA ALA A 275 -15.63 1.19 -0.85
C ALA A 275 -17.11 0.76 -0.87
N LEU A 276 -17.47 -0.14 -1.78
CA LEU A 276 -18.84 -0.66 -1.88
C LEU A 276 -19.23 -1.57 -0.70
N ALA A 277 -18.26 -2.28 -0.11
CA ALA A 277 -18.51 -3.09 1.08
C ALA A 277 -18.80 -2.22 2.31
N GLU A 278 -18.10 -1.09 2.45
CA GLU A 278 -18.39 -0.12 3.50
C GLU A 278 -19.78 0.52 3.31
N LEU A 279 -20.11 0.92 2.08
CA LEU A 279 -21.43 1.45 1.75
C LEU A 279 -22.53 0.45 2.13
N LEU A 280 -22.35 -0.81 1.74
CA LEU A 280 -23.27 -1.90 2.07
C LEU A 280 -23.36 -2.14 3.59
N ARG A 281 -22.26 -1.98 4.33
CA ARG A 281 -22.26 -2.14 5.80
C ARG A 281 -23.08 -1.05 6.49
N ARG A 282 -23.05 0.18 5.97
CA ARG A 282 -23.75 1.34 6.54
C ARG A 282 -25.24 1.35 6.19
N GLU A 283 -25.55 1.13 4.91
CA GLU A 283 -26.90 1.36 4.37
C GLU A 283 -27.69 0.08 4.15
N GLY A 284 -27.05 -1.09 4.24
CA GLY A 284 -27.70 -2.37 4.01
C GLY A 284 -28.34 -2.47 2.63
N ALA A 285 -29.62 -2.85 2.58
CA ALA A 285 -30.34 -3.01 1.32
C ALA A 285 -30.55 -1.68 0.56
N SER A 286 -30.50 -0.53 1.24
CA SER A 286 -30.64 0.78 0.59
C SER A 286 -29.48 1.11 -0.36
N ALA A 287 -28.31 0.47 -0.18
CA ALA A 287 -27.17 0.61 -1.09
C ALA A 287 -27.39 -0.08 -2.46
N LEU A 288 -28.42 -0.93 -2.61
CA LEU A 288 -28.61 -1.76 -3.80
C LEU A 288 -28.64 -0.99 -5.14
N PRO A 289 -29.28 0.19 -5.27
CA PRO A 289 -29.25 0.95 -6.52
C PRO A 289 -27.82 1.35 -6.93
N VAL A 290 -27.04 1.87 -5.97
CA VAL A 290 -25.63 2.27 -6.20
C VAL A 290 -24.77 1.04 -6.52
N LEU A 291 -25.01 -0.08 -5.82
CA LEU A 291 -24.33 -1.34 -6.10
C LEU A 291 -24.64 -1.85 -7.52
N ALA A 292 -25.91 -1.83 -7.93
CA ALA A 292 -26.32 -2.29 -9.25
C ALA A 292 -25.68 -1.48 -10.38
N GLU A 293 -25.54 -0.17 -10.21
CA GLU A 293 -24.86 0.70 -11.15
C GLU A 293 -23.34 0.40 -11.24
N ARG A 294 -22.69 0.14 -10.09
CA ARG A 294 -21.22 0.05 -10.02
C ARG A 294 -20.65 -1.36 -10.17
N LEU A 295 -21.45 -2.41 -10.00
CA LEU A 295 -21.05 -3.81 -10.12
C LEU A 295 -21.20 -4.28 -11.58
N THR A 296 -20.15 -4.06 -12.38
CA THR A 296 -20.18 -4.30 -13.84
C THR A 296 -19.79 -5.71 -14.26
N THR A 297 -19.28 -6.53 -13.33
CA THR A 297 -18.89 -7.93 -13.60
C THR A 297 -19.27 -8.83 -12.43
N ALA A 298 -19.45 -10.13 -12.69
CA ALA A 298 -19.71 -11.08 -11.62
C ALA A 298 -18.54 -11.09 -10.62
N THR A 299 -17.31 -10.97 -11.11
CA THR A 299 -16.13 -10.89 -10.24
C THR A 299 -16.16 -9.69 -9.29
N ASP A 300 -16.79 -8.56 -9.67
CA ASP A 300 -16.99 -7.44 -8.73
C ASP A 300 -17.93 -7.83 -7.59
N VAL A 301 -19.03 -8.54 -7.89
CA VAL A 301 -19.95 -9.07 -6.87
C VAL A 301 -19.22 -10.00 -5.92
N LEU A 302 -18.36 -10.87 -6.46
CA LEU A 302 -17.54 -11.78 -5.64
C LEU A 302 -16.58 -11.01 -4.72
N ARG A 303 -15.88 -10.00 -5.25
CA ARG A 303 -14.98 -9.14 -4.46
C ARG A 303 -15.72 -8.36 -3.37
N LEU A 304 -16.91 -7.83 -3.68
CA LEU A 304 -17.78 -7.16 -2.72
C LEU A 304 -18.13 -8.09 -1.55
N LEU A 305 -18.55 -9.33 -1.84
CA LEU A 305 -18.90 -10.30 -0.80
C LEU A 305 -17.70 -10.68 0.07
N TRP A 306 -16.50 -10.71 -0.51
CA TRP A 306 -15.25 -10.93 0.23
C TRP A 306 -14.98 -9.79 1.20
N ALA A 307 -14.96 -8.55 0.69
CA ALA A 307 -14.75 -7.35 1.47
C ALA A 307 -15.81 -7.19 2.57
N HIS A 308 -17.09 -7.41 2.26
CA HIS A 308 -18.19 -7.37 3.23
C HIS A 308 -18.09 -8.46 4.31
N SER A 309 -17.39 -9.55 4.03
CA SER A 309 -17.10 -10.63 4.98
C SER A 309 -15.79 -10.42 5.75
N GLY A 310 -15.14 -9.25 5.61
CA GLY A 310 -13.90 -8.91 6.30
C GLY A 310 -12.63 -9.52 5.69
N ALA A 311 -12.70 -10.00 4.44
CA ALA A 311 -11.54 -10.49 3.70
C ALA A 311 -11.07 -9.50 2.64
N GLU A 312 -9.80 -9.60 2.31
CA GLU A 312 -9.20 -8.87 1.21
C GLU A 312 -9.85 -9.25 -0.14
N PRO A 313 -10.24 -8.28 -0.99
CA PRO A 313 -10.89 -8.54 -2.27
C PRO A 313 -9.89 -9.00 -3.37
N ASP A 314 -8.77 -9.60 -2.99
CA ASP A 314 -7.72 -10.10 -3.88
C ASP A 314 -8.08 -11.46 -4.54
N LEU A 315 -9.09 -12.13 -4.00
CA LEU A 315 -9.55 -13.46 -4.41
C LEU A 315 -8.44 -14.53 -4.38
N LEU A 316 -7.38 -14.34 -3.60
CA LEU A 316 -6.28 -15.29 -3.52
C LEU A 316 -6.74 -16.59 -2.84
N PRO A 317 -6.30 -17.78 -3.33
CA PRO A 317 -6.71 -19.06 -2.77
C PRO A 317 -6.44 -19.22 -1.27
N ALA A 318 -5.34 -18.64 -0.77
CA ALA A 318 -4.96 -18.68 0.64
C ALA A 318 -5.97 -17.96 1.54
N THR A 319 -6.46 -16.80 1.10
CA THR A 319 -7.48 -15.99 1.78
C THR A 319 -8.85 -16.66 1.64
N ALA A 320 -9.18 -17.11 0.42
CA ALA A 320 -10.48 -17.68 0.11
C ALA A 320 -10.81 -18.95 0.91
N ARG A 321 -9.83 -19.80 1.23
CA ARG A 321 -10.08 -21.08 1.94
C ARG A 321 -10.55 -20.92 3.39
N ARG A 322 -10.10 -19.88 4.08
CA ARG A 322 -10.43 -19.64 5.50
C ARG A 322 -11.60 -18.67 5.69
N LEU A 323 -12.01 -17.98 4.63
CA LEU A 323 -13.09 -17.01 4.68
C LEU A 323 -14.43 -17.67 5.01
N ARG A 324 -15.08 -17.16 6.07
CA ARG A 324 -16.49 -17.42 6.37
C ARG A 324 -17.30 -16.26 5.81
N LEU A 325 -18.21 -16.56 4.88
CA LEU A 325 -19.06 -15.53 4.30
C LEU A 325 -20.08 -15.04 5.32
N ARG A 326 -20.29 -13.72 5.36
CA ARG A 326 -21.31 -13.11 6.20
C ARG A 326 -22.69 -13.43 5.65
N ASN A 327 -23.65 -13.71 6.54
CA ASN A 327 -25.04 -13.92 6.14
C ASN A 327 -25.60 -12.66 5.46
N LEU A 328 -26.40 -12.87 4.41
CA LEU A 328 -27.06 -11.81 3.67
C LEU A 328 -28.57 -11.83 3.95
N PRO A 329 -29.16 -10.69 4.35
CA PRO A 329 -30.61 -10.54 4.42
C PRO A 329 -31.28 -10.85 3.07
N ARG A 330 -32.51 -11.36 3.11
CA ARG A 330 -33.26 -11.74 1.89
C ARG A 330 -33.33 -10.64 0.82
N PRO A 331 -33.58 -9.35 1.14
CA PRO A 331 -33.59 -8.28 0.13
C PRO A 331 -32.24 -8.15 -0.58
N LEU A 332 -31.14 -8.25 0.14
CA LEU A 332 -29.79 -8.14 -0.40
C LEU A 332 -29.43 -9.35 -1.29
N ARG A 333 -29.82 -10.57 -0.89
CA ARG A 333 -29.67 -11.76 -1.76
C ARG A 333 -30.38 -11.58 -3.10
N ARG A 334 -31.65 -11.16 -3.04
CA ARG A 334 -32.47 -10.91 -4.24
C ARG A 334 -31.87 -9.80 -5.11
N GLY A 335 -31.45 -8.70 -4.50
CA GLY A 335 -30.82 -7.58 -5.21
C GLY A 335 -29.53 -8.00 -5.93
N LEU A 336 -28.63 -8.72 -5.24
CA LEU A 336 -27.40 -9.22 -5.85
C LEU A 336 -27.65 -10.27 -6.94
N LEU A 337 -28.68 -11.11 -6.80
CA LEU A 337 -29.11 -12.01 -7.88
C LEU A 337 -29.62 -11.21 -9.08
N GLY A 338 -30.39 -10.15 -8.87
CA GLY A 338 -30.82 -9.25 -9.94
C GLY A 338 -29.64 -8.58 -10.66
N VAL A 339 -28.62 -8.14 -9.92
CA VAL A 339 -27.37 -7.61 -10.50
C VAL A 339 -26.68 -8.66 -11.38
N LEU A 340 -26.54 -9.90 -10.88
CA LEU A 340 -25.92 -10.98 -11.65
C LEU A 340 -26.75 -11.33 -12.90
N ASP A 341 -28.07 -11.31 -12.80
CA ASP A 341 -28.99 -11.66 -13.89
C ASP A 341 -28.96 -10.64 -15.04
N ALA A 342 -28.75 -9.36 -14.71
CA ALA A 342 -28.62 -8.28 -15.69
C ALA A 342 -27.29 -8.31 -16.47
N LEU A 343 -26.30 -9.08 -16.04
CA LEU A 343 -25.03 -9.22 -16.75
C LEU A 343 -25.20 -10.07 -18.03
N PRO A 344 -24.38 -9.83 -19.08
CA PRO A 344 -24.38 -10.71 -20.25
C PRO A 344 -24.12 -12.17 -19.87
N ALA A 345 -25.03 -13.07 -20.22
CA ALA A 345 -25.01 -14.47 -19.79
C ALA A 345 -23.70 -15.20 -20.13
N ALA A 346 -23.06 -14.86 -21.26
CA ALA A 346 -21.75 -15.37 -21.65
C ALA A 346 -20.65 -15.01 -20.63
N SER A 347 -20.54 -13.71 -20.31
CA SER A 347 -19.54 -13.20 -19.36
C SER A 347 -19.80 -13.72 -17.95
N LEU A 348 -21.07 -13.79 -17.54
CA LEU A 348 -21.48 -14.36 -16.25
C LEU A 348 -21.04 -15.83 -16.14
N ALA A 349 -21.35 -16.66 -17.14
CA ALA A 349 -20.95 -18.07 -17.17
C ALA A 349 -19.43 -18.27 -17.13
N GLU A 350 -18.66 -17.42 -17.82
CA GLU A 350 -17.20 -17.46 -17.82
C GLU A 350 -16.61 -17.08 -16.46
N ASP A 351 -17.07 -15.98 -15.86
CA ASP A 351 -16.56 -15.49 -14.57
C ASP A 351 -16.87 -16.45 -13.43
N LEU A 352 -18.08 -17.03 -13.41
CA LEU A 352 -18.45 -18.04 -12.41
C LEU A 352 -17.51 -19.25 -12.46
N ARG A 353 -17.16 -19.70 -13.68
CA ARG A 353 -16.24 -20.83 -13.88
C ARG A 353 -14.79 -20.48 -13.56
N ARG A 354 -14.36 -19.24 -13.79
CA ARG A 354 -13.00 -18.75 -13.45
C ARG A 354 -12.73 -18.87 -11.95
N HIS A 355 -13.72 -18.58 -11.12
CA HIS A 355 -13.64 -18.65 -9.66
C HIS A 355 -14.59 -19.70 -9.08
N ARG A 356 -14.54 -20.94 -9.62
CA ARG A 356 -15.53 -22.00 -9.34
C ARG A 356 -15.80 -22.23 -7.86
N GLU A 357 -14.77 -22.54 -7.06
CA GLU A 357 -14.92 -22.86 -5.64
C GLU A 357 -15.49 -21.69 -4.81
N PRO A 358 -15.00 -20.45 -4.93
CA PRO A 358 -15.65 -19.26 -4.37
C PRO A 358 -17.14 -19.16 -4.73
N TRP A 359 -17.48 -19.35 -6.00
CA TRP A 359 -18.86 -19.21 -6.46
C TRP A 359 -19.80 -20.32 -6.00
N LEU A 360 -19.31 -21.55 -5.81
CA LEU A 360 -20.14 -22.61 -5.23
C LEU A 360 -20.64 -22.23 -3.83
N ARG A 361 -19.74 -21.68 -3.00
CA ARG A 361 -20.06 -21.17 -1.65
C ARG A 361 -20.98 -19.95 -1.68
N VAL A 362 -20.71 -19.00 -2.59
CA VAL A 362 -21.61 -17.85 -2.78
C VAL A 362 -23.00 -18.31 -3.26
N GLY A 363 -23.08 -19.36 -4.08
CA GLY A 363 -24.35 -19.93 -4.53
C GLY A 363 -25.16 -20.56 -3.39
N GLU A 364 -24.50 -21.13 -2.37
CA GLU A 364 -25.17 -21.56 -1.13
C GLU A 364 -25.74 -20.37 -0.37
N LEU A 365 -25.01 -19.25 -0.33
CA LEU A 365 -25.45 -18.01 0.34
C LEU A 365 -26.57 -17.27 -0.41
N LEU A 366 -26.54 -17.23 -1.73
CA LEU A 366 -27.48 -16.46 -2.56
C LEU A 366 -28.80 -17.20 -2.84
N HIS A 367 -28.80 -18.54 -2.78
CA HIS A 367 -29.96 -19.36 -3.13
C HIS A 367 -30.56 -19.07 -4.52
N PRO A 368 -29.77 -19.15 -5.62
CA PRO A 368 -30.20 -18.72 -6.95
C PRO A 368 -31.43 -19.46 -7.48
N PHE A 369 -31.64 -20.72 -7.08
CA PHE A 369 -32.75 -21.54 -7.58
C PHE A 369 -34.10 -21.18 -6.96
N GLU A 370 -34.13 -20.58 -5.75
CA GLU A 370 -35.38 -20.09 -5.13
C GLU A 370 -36.02 -18.97 -5.97
N HIS A 371 -35.21 -18.25 -6.74
CA HIS A 371 -35.61 -17.11 -7.55
C HIS A 371 -35.43 -17.36 -9.05
N ALA A 372 -35.35 -18.62 -9.49
CA ALA A 372 -35.05 -18.96 -10.89
C ALA A 372 -36.04 -18.38 -11.91
N ARG A 373 -37.31 -18.16 -11.53
CA ARG A 373 -38.31 -17.48 -12.39
C ARG A 373 -38.06 -15.99 -12.54
N GLN A 374 -37.50 -15.33 -11.50
CA GLN A 374 -37.22 -13.90 -11.51
C GLN A 374 -35.83 -13.61 -12.10
N PHE A 375 -34.87 -14.52 -11.89
CA PHE A 375 -33.47 -14.36 -12.28
C PHE A 375 -32.99 -15.61 -13.08
N PRO A 376 -33.51 -15.81 -14.30
CA PRO A 376 -33.24 -17.03 -15.09
C PRO A 376 -31.79 -17.15 -15.58
N SER A 377 -31.12 -16.05 -15.93
CA SER A 377 -29.72 -16.03 -16.38
C SER A 377 -28.77 -16.40 -15.25
N ALA A 378 -28.99 -15.82 -14.05
CA ALA A 378 -28.23 -16.16 -12.87
C ALA A 378 -28.42 -17.64 -12.48
N ALA A 379 -29.68 -18.11 -12.44
CA ALA A 379 -29.98 -19.51 -12.13
C ALA A 379 -29.33 -20.48 -13.13
N ALA A 380 -29.40 -20.18 -14.44
CA ALA A 380 -28.76 -20.98 -15.48
C ALA A 380 -27.23 -21.00 -15.35
N ALA A 381 -26.59 -19.85 -15.05
CA ALA A 381 -25.15 -19.79 -14.85
C ALA A 381 -24.70 -20.60 -13.61
N PHE A 382 -25.46 -20.57 -12.51
CA PHE A 382 -25.20 -21.41 -11.33
C PHE A 382 -25.48 -22.90 -11.59
N ALA A 383 -26.48 -23.25 -12.40
CA ALA A 383 -26.73 -24.62 -12.83
C ALA A 383 -25.59 -25.16 -13.70
N LEU A 384 -25.07 -24.36 -14.65
CA LEU A 384 -23.85 -24.68 -15.40
C LEU A 384 -22.66 -24.87 -14.45
N LEU A 385 -22.49 -23.96 -13.48
CA LEU A 385 -21.40 -24.03 -12.51
C LEU A 385 -21.45 -25.32 -11.69
N ARG A 386 -22.61 -25.67 -11.14
CA ARG A 386 -22.78 -26.92 -10.35
C ARG A 386 -22.70 -28.16 -11.22
N GLY A 387 -22.93 -28.03 -12.53
CA GLY A 387 -23.21 -29.16 -13.38
C GLY A 387 -24.50 -29.80 -12.89
N THR A 388 -25.59 -29.05 -12.83
CA THR A 388 -26.89 -29.58 -12.41
C THR A 388 -27.39 -30.60 -13.44
N ASP A 389 -27.98 -31.69 -12.96
CA ASP A 389 -28.69 -32.67 -13.77
C ASP A 389 -30.10 -32.14 -14.03
N LEU A 390 -30.43 -31.85 -15.29
CA LEU A 390 -31.72 -31.27 -15.67
C LEU A 390 -32.86 -32.29 -15.64
N ASP A 391 -32.52 -33.58 -15.56
CA ASP A 391 -33.49 -34.67 -15.48
C ASP A 391 -33.84 -35.01 -14.01
N ALA A 392 -33.17 -34.39 -13.04
CA ALA A 392 -33.48 -34.56 -11.62
C ALA A 392 -34.76 -33.80 -11.23
N ALA A 393 -35.57 -34.39 -10.35
CA ALA A 393 -36.82 -33.79 -9.86
C ALA A 393 -36.63 -32.42 -9.18
N THR A 394 -35.42 -32.13 -8.68
CA THR A 394 -35.07 -30.85 -8.06
C THR A 394 -34.64 -29.77 -9.05
N ALA A 395 -34.58 -30.06 -10.35
CA ALA A 395 -34.18 -29.09 -11.36
C ALA A 395 -35.31 -28.05 -11.58
N ALA A 396 -34.94 -26.76 -11.60
CA ALA A 396 -35.91 -25.72 -11.89
C ALA A 396 -36.42 -25.85 -13.34
N PRO A 397 -37.76 -25.84 -13.59
CA PRO A 397 -38.33 -26.14 -14.91
C PRO A 397 -37.78 -25.27 -16.05
N GLY A 398 -37.51 -23.98 -15.77
CA GLY A 398 -36.98 -23.03 -16.76
C GLY A 398 -35.52 -23.27 -17.20
N LEU A 399 -34.82 -24.23 -16.60
CA LEU A 399 -33.43 -24.57 -17.00
C LEU A 399 -33.37 -25.46 -18.26
N ALA A 400 -34.50 -26.02 -18.70
CA ALA A 400 -34.56 -26.80 -19.94
C ALA A 400 -34.36 -25.94 -21.19
N GLU A 401 -34.70 -24.66 -21.11
CA GLU A 401 -34.55 -23.66 -22.18
C GLU A 401 -33.70 -22.49 -21.65
N PRO A 402 -32.37 -22.67 -21.54
CA PRO A 402 -31.51 -21.67 -20.92
C PRO A 402 -31.32 -20.44 -21.82
N PRO A 403 -31.04 -19.25 -21.25
CA PRO A 403 -30.71 -18.07 -22.03
C PRO A 403 -29.46 -18.27 -22.89
N ALA A 404 -29.48 -17.77 -24.13
CA ALA A 404 -28.29 -17.80 -24.99
C ALA A 404 -27.10 -17.07 -24.32
N PRO A 405 -25.85 -17.55 -24.46
CA PRO A 405 -25.39 -18.66 -25.30
C PRO A 405 -25.24 -19.99 -24.54
N LEU A 406 -25.95 -20.17 -23.41
CA LEU A 406 -26.02 -21.47 -22.74
C LEU A 406 -26.89 -22.41 -23.58
N ARG A 407 -26.58 -23.69 -23.55
CA ARG A 407 -27.34 -24.72 -24.27
C ARG A 407 -27.41 -26.00 -23.46
N VAL A 408 -28.39 -26.84 -23.76
CA VAL A 408 -28.49 -28.18 -23.17
C VAL A 408 -27.68 -29.17 -23.98
N GLU A 409 -26.82 -29.93 -23.34
CA GLU A 409 -26.08 -31.05 -23.93
C GLU A 409 -26.30 -32.32 -23.10
N ARG A 410 -26.24 -33.48 -23.74
CA ARG A 410 -26.18 -34.77 -23.03
C ARG A 410 -24.74 -35.11 -22.71
N VAL A 411 -24.42 -35.16 -21.42
CA VAL A 411 -23.09 -35.55 -20.93
C VAL A 411 -23.24 -36.79 -20.06
N ARG A 412 -22.67 -37.92 -20.52
CA ARG A 412 -22.78 -39.23 -19.86
C ARG A 412 -24.25 -39.64 -19.60
N GLY A 413 -25.11 -39.47 -20.60
CA GLY A 413 -26.52 -39.87 -20.55
C GLY A 413 -27.47 -38.90 -19.83
N ARG A 414 -26.96 -37.85 -19.17
CA ARG A 414 -27.77 -36.86 -18.42
C ARG A 414 -27.81 -35.52 -19.15
N ARG A 415 -28.96 -34.85 -19.18
CA ARG A 415 -29.05 -33.49 -19.72
C ARG A 415 -28.44 -32.49 -18.75
N ARG A 416 -27.50 -31.69 -19.24
CA ARG A 416 -26.79 -30.66 -18.46
C ARG A 416 -26.62 -29.40 -19.29
N LEU A 417 -26.45 -28.27 -18.61
CA LEU A 417 -26.08 -27.04 -19.28
C LEU A 417 -24.62 -27.08 -19.74
N ALA A 418 -24.38 -26.54 -20.92
CA ALA A 418 -23.08 -26.40 -21.56
C ALA A 418 -22.90 -24.97 -22.10
N HIS A 419 -21.65 -24.53 -22.12
CA HIS A 419 -21.26 -23.24 -22.67
C HIS A 419 -19.85 -23.34 -23.29
N THR A 420 -19.72 -22.88 -24.54
CA THR A 420 -18.44 -22.76 -25.25
C THR A 420 -17.87 -21.37 -25.03
N GLY A 421 -17.21 -21.18 -23.89
CA GLY A 421 -16.54 -19.91 -23.55
C GLY A 421 -15.25 -19.66 -24.34
N PHE A 422 -14.65 -18.50 -24.13
CA PHE A 422 -13.42 -18.05 -24.78
C PHE A 422 -12.29 -19.08 -24.68
N ALA A 423 -12.03 -19.61 -23.47
CA ALA A 423 -11.00 -20.62 -23.27
C ALA A 423 -11.23 -21.87 -24.13
N ALA A 424 -12.48 -22.37 -24.19
CA ALA A 424 -12.81 -23.53 -25.03
C ALA A 424 -12.62 -23.22 -26.53
N ARG A 425 -13.03 -22.03 -26.98
CA ARG A 425 -12.80 -21.60 -28.37
C ARG A 425 -11.30 -21.51 -28.70
N VAL A 426 -10.50 -20.96 -27.79
CA VAL A 426 -9.04 -20.89 -27.95
C VAL A 426 -8.44 -22.29 -28.01
N GLU A 427 -8.81 -23.20 -27.11
CA GLU A 427 -8.33 -24.59 -27.13
C GLU A 427 -8.74 -25.32 -28.43
N SER A 428 -9.98 -25.13 -28.91
CA SER A 428 -10.42 -25.69 -30.19
C SER A 428 -9.61 -25.14 -31.38
N LEU A 429 -9.35 -23.83 -31.43
CA LEU A 429 -8.53 -23.22 -32.48
C LEU A 429 -7.07 -23.69 -32.42
N LEU A 430 -6.51 -23.83 -31.21
CA LEU A 430 -5.17 -24.39 -31.01
C LEU A 430 -5.08 -25.86 -31.42
N ALA A 431 -6.12 -26.65 -31.17
CA ALA A 431 -6.19 -28.07 -31.54
C ALA A 431 -6.21 -28.26 -33.06
N VAL A 432 -6.92 -27.39 -33.79
CA VAL A 432 -7.01 -27.41 -35.27
C VAL A 432 -5.77 -26.77 -35.93
N GLY A 433 -4.89 -26.11 -35.15
CA GLY A 433 -3.64 -25.52 -35.64
C GLY A 433 -3.80 -24.14 -36.30
N ASP A 434 -4.96 -23.52 -36.18
CA ASP A 434 -5.37 -22.32 -36.92
C ASP A 434 -5.24 -21.05 -36.06
N ALA A 435 -4.02 -20.78 -35.57
CA ALA A 435 -3.74 -19.66 -34.68
C ALA A 435 -3.65 -18.26 -35.34
N PRO A 436 -3.26 -18.07 -36.62
CA PRO A 436 -3.08 -16.71 -37.16
C PRO A 436 -4.36 -16.07 -37.76
N ALA A 437 -5.37 -16.84 -38.14
CA ALA A 437 -6.34 -16.36 -39.14
C ALA A 437 -7.46 -15.44 -38.63
N ARG A 438 -7.84 -15.44 -37.34
CA ARG A 438 -9.08 -14.76 -36.89
C ARG A 438 -9.06 -14.28 -35.44
N TRP A 439 -8.11 -13.43 -35.04
CA TRP A 439 -8.18 -12.75 -33.74
C TRP A 439 -8.83 -11.37 -33.86
N PRO A 440 -9.87 -11.06 -33.04
CA PRO A 440 -10.40 -9.70 -32.98
C PRO A 440 -9.32 -8.76 -32.44
N ASN A 441 -9.18 -7.61 -33.09
CA ASN A 441 -8.04 -6.70 -32.99
C ASN A 441 -7.99 -5.88 -31.67
N SER A 442 -8.44 -6.43 -30.54
CA SER A 442 -8.48 -5.73 -29.24
C SER A 442 -7.17 -5.85 -28.47
N ARG A 443 -6.72 -4.74 -27.84
CA ARG A 443 -5.45 -4.65 -27.10
C ARG A 443 -5.34 -5.66 -25.94
N THR A 444 -6.47 -6.08 -25.35
CA THR A 444 -6.55 -7.05 -24.25
C THR A 444 -6.23 -8.48 -24.68
N GLY A 445 -6.54 -8.87 -25.92
CA GLY A 445 -6.22 -10.19 -26.47
C GLY A 445 -4.72 -10.42 -26.71
N ARG A 446 -3.98 -9.36 -27.03
CA ARG A 446 -2.52 -9.43 -27.22
C ARG A 446 -1.76 -9.63 -25.90
N ALA A 447 -2.22 -9.02 -24.81
CA ALA A 447 -1.54 -9.08 -23.51
C ALA A 447 -1.64 -10.46 -22.83
N SER A 448 -2.81 -11.11 -22.91
CA SER A 448 -3.01 -12.47 -22.38
C SER A 448 -2.22 -13.52 -23.16
N TRP A 449 -2.05 -13.31 -24.48
CA TRP A 449 -1.24 -14.19 -25.32
C TRP A 449 0.26 -14.08 -25.00
N CYS A 450 0.80 -12.87 -24.77
CA CYS A 450 2.18 -12.73 -24.30
C CYS A 450 2.41 -13.52 -23.01
N ALA A 451 1.53 -13.41 -22.00
CA ALA A 451 1.68 -14.16 -20.75
C ALA A 451 1.62 -15.70 -20.95
N ALA A 452 0.70 -16.18 -21.79
CA ALA A 452 0.59 -17.62 -22.10
C ALA A 452 1.79 -18.14 -22.92
N CYS A 453 2.28 -17.35 -23.88
CA CYS A 453 3.43 -17.71 -24.71
C CYS A 453 4.75 -17.64 -23.94
N THR A 454 4.94 -16.68 -23.01
CA THR A 454 6.15 -16.64 -22.16
C THR A 454 6.21 -17.84 -21.21
N THR A 455 5.05 -18.31 -20.71
CA THR A 455 4.97 -19.51 -19.87
C THR A 455 5.25 -20.79 -20.67
N CYS A 456 4.86 -20.82 -21.96
CA CYS A 456 5.09 -21.97 -22.85
C CYS A 456 6.52 -21.98 -23.45
N CYS A 457 7.05 -20.83 -23.84
CA CYS A 457 8.37 -20.65 -24.47
C CYS A 457 9.52 -20.42 -23.47
N GLY A 458 9.23 -20.04 -22.22
CA GLY A 458 10.24 -19.87 -21.18
C GLY A 458 10.99 -21.16 -20.84
N CYS A 459 10.37 -22.32 -21.10
CA CYS A 459 11.01 -23.63 -20.92
C CYS A 459 11.95 -24.04 -22.08
N THR A 460 11.88 -23.39 -23.25
CA THR A 460 12.62 -23.85 -24.45
C THR A 460 13.93 -23.12 -24.69
N ARG A 461 14.20 -21.98 -24.05
CA ARG A 461 15.49 -21.27 -24.21
C ARG A 461 16.69 -21.98 -23.59
N SER A 462 16.51 -22.97 -22.70
CA SER A 462 17.61 -23.68 -22.03
C SER A 462 17.57 -25.21 -22.18
N TRP A 463 16.64 -25.76 -22.97
CA TRP A 463 16.47 -27.21 -23.05
C TRP A 463 17.23 -27.84 -24.23
N SER A 464 18.36 -28.48 -23.91
CA SER A 464 19.06 -29.37 -24.85
C SER A 464 18.44 -30.78 -24.82
N PRO A 465 18.38 -31.50 -25.97
CA PRO A 465 17.69 -32.79 -26.10
C PRO A 465 18.21 -33.90 -25.17
N ALA A 466 19.39 -33.74 -24.57
CA ALA A 466 20.06 -34.73 -23.74
C ALA A 466 19.68 -34.70 -22.23
N ARG A 467 18.84 -33.76 -21.75
CA ARG A 467 18.46 -33.68 -20.32
C ARG A 467 17.02 -34.08 -20.06
N ARG A 468 16.77 -34.87 -19.00
CA ARG A 468 15.41 -35.25 -18.54
C ARG A 468 14.58 -33.99 -18.22
N ARG A 469 13.30 -33.99 -18.61
CA ARG A 469 12.35 -32.89 -18.35
C ARG A 469 12.24 -32.53 -16.86
N PRO A 470 12.13 -31.22 -16.50
CA PRO A 470 11.89 -30.78 -15.13
C PRO A 470 10.60 -31.36 -14.52
N PRO A 471 10.52 -31.55 -13.20
CA PRO A 471 9.38 -32.21 -12.53
C PRO A 471 8.03 -31.51 -12.75
N HIS A 472 8.02 -30.18 -12.82
CA HIS A 472 6.80 -29.38 -13.01
C HIS A 472 6.18 -29.58 -14.40
N CYS A 473 6.98 -29.86 -15.44
CA CYS A 473 6.46 -30.18 -16.77
C CYS A 473 5.87 -31.59 -16.86
N ARG A 474 6.41 -32.56 -16.10
CA ARG A 474 5.89 -33.95 -16.08
C ARG A 474 4.54 -34.05 -15.39
N ARG A 475 4.30 -33.25 -14.35
CA ARG A 475 3.00 -33.18 -13.64
C ARG A 475 1.88 -32.60 -14.52
N ARG A 476 2.21 -31.78 -15.52
CA ARG A 476 1.23 -31.10 -16.37
C ARG A 476 0.93 -31.83 -17.68
N TRP A 477 1.84 -32.67 -18.16
CA TRP A 477 1.69 -33.46 -19.40
C TRP A 477 2.29 -34.87 -19.22
N PRO A 478 1.48 -35.90 -18.89
CA PRO A 478 1.97 -37.25 -18.59
C PRO A 478 2.46 -38.06 -19.81
N GLY A 479 2.32 -37.54 -21.04
CA GLY A 479 2.64 -38.27 -22.29
C GLY A 479 3.84 -37.73 -23.09
N ARG A 480 4.23 -38.46 -24.16
CA ARG A 480 5.22 -37.99 -25.15
C ARG A 480 4.69 -36.77 -25.91
N CYS A 481 5.58 -35.81 -26.18
CA CYS A 481 5.27 -34.63 -26.97
C CYS A 481 4.84 -35.02 -28.40
N PRO A 482 3.69 -34.54 -28.92
CA PRO A 482 3.23 -34.85 -30.28
C PRO A 482 4.27 -34.45 -31.34
N ARG A 483 4.41 -35.25 -32.41
CA ARG A 483 5.34 -34.97 -33.54
C ARG A 483 5.12 -33.58 -34.15
N SER A 484 3.89 -33.08 -34.15
CA SER A 484 3.49 -31.75 -34.63
C SER A 484 4.09 -30.58 -33.82
N ALA A 485 4.48 -30.80 -32.56
CA ALA A 485 5.19 -29.80 -31.76
C ALA A 485 6.70 -29.73 -32.08
N ARG A 486 7.30 -30.83 -32.58
CA ARG A 486 8.71 -30.86 -32.99
C ARG A 486 8.96 -30.13 -34.31
N ALA A 487 8.06 -30.32 -35.29
CA ALA A 487 8.17 -29.68 -36.61
C ALA A 487 8.02 -28.15 -36.57
N ARG A 488 7.32 -27.60 -35.56
CA ARG A 488 7.10 -26.16 -35.41
C ARG A 488 8.24 -25.39 -34.74
N CYS A 489 9.20 -26.09 -34.12
CA CYS A 489 10.35 -25.45 -33.46
C CYS A 489 11.48 -25.10 -34.44
N SER A 490 11.64 -25.86 -35.53
CA SER A 490 12.62 -25.60 -36.58
C SER A 490 12.19 -24.48 -37.55
N ALA A 491 10.88 -24.28 -37.75
CA ALA A 491 10.36 -23.30 -38.70
C ALA A 491 10.35 -21.84 -38.17
N ARG A 492 10.62 -21.59 -36.88
CA ARG A 492 10.50 -20.24 -36.27
C ARG A 492 11.81 -19.51 -35.98
N THR A 493 12.96 -20.12 -36.19
CA THR A 493 14.26 -19.40 -36.17
C THR A 493 14.47 -18.50 -37.40
N ALA A 494 13.74 -18.74 -38.50
CA ALA A 494 13.85 -17.94 -39.72
C ALA A 494 12.95 -16.69 -39.76
N GLY A 495 11.88 -16.64 -38.97
CA GLY A 495 10.82 -15.62 -39.09
C GLY A 495 10.91 -14.43 -38.13
N CYS A 496 11.85 -14.41 -37.18
CA CYS A 496 11.93 -13.34 -36.16
C CYS A 496 12.93 -12.22 -36.49
N ALA A 497 13.53 -12.19 -37.69
CA ALA A 497 14.44 -11.13 -38.11
C ALA A 497 13.75 -9.94 -38.83
N GLY A 498 12.41 -9.93 -38.93
CA GLY A 498 11.67 -8.92 -39.69
C GLY A 498 10.85 -7.95 -38.85
N ARG A 499 11.28 -6.68 -38.84
CA ARG A 499 10.52 -5.45 -38.49
C ARG A 499 10.23 -5.18 -37.01
N ALA A 500 11.16 -4.48 -36.36
CA ALA A 500 10.85 -3.52 -35.31
C ALA A 500 10.35 -2.19 -35.92
N PRO A 501 9.40 -1.45 -35.32
CA PRO A 501 8.96 -0.15 -35.84
C PRO A 501 10.02 0.92 -35.57
N ARG A 502 10.36 1.71 -36.61
CA ARG A 502 11.12 2.95 -36.50
C ARG A 502 10.26 4.01 -35.81
N ALA A 503 10.75 4.55 -34.70
CA ALA A 503 10.39 5.89 -34.23
C ALA A 503 11.25 6.93 -35.00
N SER A 504 10.62 8.02 -35.37
CA SER A 504 11.13 9.15 -36.16
C SER A 504 12.16 10.01 -35.42
N GLY A 505 13.23 10.42 -36.14
CA GLY A 505 14.05 11.64 -35.99
C GLY A 505 14.84 11.86 -34.69
N GLY A 506 16.14 12.17 -34.65
CA GLY A 506 17.07 12.56 -35.71
C GLY A 506 18.53 12.64 -35.23
N SER A 507 19.39 12.89 -36.22
CA SER A 507 20.84 13.21 -36.24
C SER A 507 21.86 12.19 -35.69
N THR A 508 22.32 11.39 -36.66
CA THR A 508 23.59 10.68 -36.75
C THR A 508 24.82 11.59 -36.74
N SER A 509 25.93 11.14 -36.14
CA SER A 509 27.27 11.32 -36.69
C SER A 509 28.11 10.04 -36.55
N ARG A 510 28.36 9.45 -37.74
CA ARG A 510 29.55 8.72 -38.25
C ARG A 510 30.48 8.04 -37.22
N ALA A 511 30.55 6.70 -37.25
CA ALA A 511 31.42 5.88 -38.13
C ALA A 511 32.86 5.74 -37.61
N GLY A 512 33.35 4.49 -37.53
CA GLY A 512 34.76 4.21 -37.30
C GLY A 512 35.01 2.90 -36.58
N TRP A 513 34.80 1.76 -37.25
CA TRP A 513 35.41 0.49 -36.85
C TRP A 513 36.82 0.42 -37.46
N SER A 514 37.83 0.19 -36.65
CA SER A 514 39.10 -0.42 -37.05
C SER A 514 39.53 -1.39 -35.92
N ARG A 515 39.47 -2.69 -36.15
CA ARG A 515 40.46 -3.58 -36.79
C ARG A 515 41.49 -4.11 -35.79
N TRP A 516 41.33 -5.39 -35.45
CA TRP A 516 42.35 -6.42 -35.19
C TRP A 516 43.56 -6.10 -34.29
N ARG A 517 43.71 -6.86 -33.18
CA ARG A 517 44.86 -7.76 -32.99
C ARG A 517 44.71 -8.69 -31.78
N THR A 518 44.94 -9.97 -32.03
CA THR A 518 45.30 -11.02 -31.06
C THR A 518 46.80 -10.97 -30.75
N ALA A 519 47.14 -11.50 -29.56
CA ALA A 519 48.47 -11.84 -28.97
C ALA A 519 48.75 -11.02 -27.70
N GLY A 520 49.24 -11.57 -26.59
CA GLY A 520 49.77 -12.90 -26.32
C GLY A 520 49.86 -13.16 -24.82
N ARG A 521 50.09 -14.44 -24.49
CA ARG A 521 50.40 -14.96 -23.15
C ARG A 521 51.80 -14.53 -22.74
N THR A 522 52.00 -14.44 -21.41
CA THR A 522 53.19 -14.72 -20.56
C THR A 522 53.08 -13.78 -19.34
N THR A 523 53.31 -14.09 -18.07
CA THR A 523 53.84 -15.22 -17.29
C THR A 523 53.57 -14.84 -15.83
N ALA A 524 53.34 -15.83 -14.96
CA ALA A 524 53.35 -15.64 -13.50
C ALA A 524 54.78 -15.25 -13.00
N PRO A 525 54.93 -14.75 -11.76
CA PRO A 525 55.14 -15.69 -10.67
C PRO A 525 54.44 -15.34 -9.33
N SER A 526 54.51 -16.36 -8.48
CA SER A 526 53.98 -16.60 -7.15
C SER A 526 54.35 -15.61 -6.05
N SER A 527 53.43 -15.44 -5.08
CA SER A 527 53.73 -15.63 -3.64
C SER A 527 52.44 -15.81 -2.82
N ARG A 528 52.42 -16.87 -2.01
CA ARG A 528 51.43 -17.15 -0.94
C ARG A 528 51.78 -16.29 0.30
N PRO A 529 50.83 -16.07 1.24
CA PRO A 529 50.81 -16.93 2.43
C PRO A 529 49.41 -17.37 2.92
N ALA A 530 49.43 -18.17 3.98
CA ALA A 530 48.51 -19.19 4.53
C ALA A 530 47.13 -18.73 5.10
N PRO A 531 46.23 -19.69 5.44
CA PRO A 531 44.83 -19.43 5.78
C PRO A 531 44.47 -19.54 7.27
N ALA A 532 43.47 -18.74 7.66
CA ALA A 532 42.45 -18.90 8.72
C ALA A 532 42.86 -19.11 10.19
N PRO A 533 41.96 -18.71 11.12
CA PRO A 533 41.30 -19.81 11.83
C PRO A 533 39.77 -19.68 11.90
N ARG A 534 39.16 -20.86 11.80
CA ARG A 534 37.75 -21.16 12.05
C ARG A 534 37.49 -21.11 13.56
N TRP A 535 36.36 -20.53 13.96
CA TRP A 535 35.82 -20.69 15.30
C TRP A 535 34.96 -21.96 15.37
N SER A 536 35.33 -22.87 16.27
CA SER A 536 34.56 -24.05 16.67
C SER A 536 33.72 -23.75 17.93
N PRO A 537 32.52 -24.34 18.09
CA PRO A 537 31.71 -24.20 19.30
C PRO A 537 31.91 -25.39 20.25
N ARG A 538 32.47 -25.14 21.44
CA ARG A 538 32.30 -25.93 22.69
C ARG A 538 32.48 -24.93 23.84
N SER A 539 31.69 -24.89 24.90
CA SER A 539 31.32 -26.00 25.77
C SER A 539 30.19 -25.60 26.73
N ARG A 540 29.38 -26.58 27.12
CA ARG A 540 28.54 -26.56 28.32
C ARG A 540 29.45 -26.58 29.55
N ARG A 541 29.22 -25.71 30.53
CA ARG A 541 29.41 -26.03 31.96
C ARG A 541 28.31 -25.41 32.81
N SER A 542 27.80 -26.28 33.66
CA SER A 542 26.85 -26.13 34.75
C SER A 542 27.39 -25.30 35.91
N CYS A 543 26.53 -24.48 36.51
CA CYS A 543 26.58 -24.13 37.93
C CYS A 543 25.16 -24.21 38.53
N SER A 544 24.96 -25.23 39.37
CA SER A 544 24.14 -25.24 40.59
C SER A 544 24.36 -23.98 41.44
N GLY A 545 23.47 -23.48 42.31
CA GLY A 545 22.16 -23.88 42.81
C GLY A 545 21.80 -23.00 44.03
N GLY A 546 20.50 -22.68 44.20
CA GLY A 546 19.85 -22.22 45.45
C GLY A 546 19.70 -20.70 45.71
N PRO A 547 18.70 -20.23 46.50
CA PRO A 547 17.32 -20.72 46.76
C PRO A 547 16.24 -19.64 46.41
N PRO A 548 14.92 -19.99 46.40
CA PRO A 548 13.89 -19.11 45.85
C PRO A 548 13.39 -18.07 46.86
N ARG A 549 13.31 -16.79 46.44
CA ARG A 549 12.60 -15.74 47.18
C ARG A 549 11.14 -15.66 46.74
N ARG A 550 10.30 -15.57 47.77
CA ARG A 550 8.84 -15.59 47.81
C ARG A 550 8.18 -14.58 46.86
N CYS A 551 7.17 -15.03 46.12
CA CYS A 551 6.15 -14.18 45.50
C CYS A 551 5.21 -13.62 46.59
N PRO A 552 4.83 -12.33 46.55
CA PRO A 552 3.66 -11.86 47.28
C PRO A 552 2.39 -12.06 46.45
N SER A 553 1.45 -12.71 47.13
CA SER A 553 0.02 -12.89 46.90
C SER A 553 -0.73 -11.77 46.15
N ARG A 554 -1.54 -12.19 45.18
CA ARG A 554 -2.76 -11.51 44.71
C ARG A 554 -3.78 -11.37 45.86
N PRO A 555 -4.59 -10.30 45.91
CA PRO A 555 -5.91 -10.37 46.50
C PRO A 555 -6.98 -10.60 45.41
N LYS A 556 -7.82 -11.61 45.64
CA LYS A 556 -9.16 -11.73 45.07
C LYS A 556 -10.13 -11.07 46.05
N SER A 557 -10.99 -10.18 45.57
CA SER A 557 -12.43 -10.11 45.90
C SER A 557 -12.94 -8.70 45.65
N LEU A 558 -13.94 -8.56 44.78
CA LEU A 558 -15.22 -7.91 45.10
C LEU A 558 -16.12 -7.98 43.85
N CYS A 559 -17.15 -8.79 44.00
CA CYS A 559 -18.29 -8.92 43.11
C CYS A 559 -19.49 -8.47 43.94
N TRP A 560 -20.12 -7.34 43.63
CA TRP A 560 -21.46 -7.00 44.13
C TRP A 560 -22.24 -6.25 43.04
N THR A 561 -23.20 -6.99 42.47
CA THR A 561 -24.61 -6.65 42.16
C THR A 561 -25.05 -5.23 41.74
N ARG A 562 -25.75 -5.22 40.59
CA ARG A 562 -27.01 -4.52 40.26
C ARG A 562 -27.54 -3.50 41.28
N ARG A 563 -27.64 -2.24 40.84
CA ARG A 563 -28.90 -1.50 40.66
C ARG A 563 -28.74 -0.49 39.53
#